data_AF-N4W9D6-F1
#
_entry.id   AF-N4W9D6-F1
#
_cell.length_a   1.000
_cell.length_b   1.000
_cell.length_c   1.000
_cell.angle_alpha   90.00
_cell.angle_beta   90.00
_cell.angle_gamma   90.00
#
_symmetry.space_group_name_H-M   'P 1'
#
loop_
_entity.id
_entity.type
_entity.pdbx_description
1 polymer ?
#
loop_
_entity_poly.entity_id
_entity_poly.type
_entity_poly.pdbx_seq_one_letter_code
_entity_poly.pdbx_strand_id
1 'polypeptide(L)'
;MNTPSNTKDIDIVKGANSVWQPGDPTGQIVTRLSTNKQLKYLTEITDVIGQVYDALPEDYQKMTELRYWSKQKYTCDLIAMKIGISERQARRWRNEIVKITAEQLGWR
;
A
#
# COMPACT_ATOMS: atom_id res chain seq x y z
N MET A 1 35.57 -53.42 -45.83
CA MET A 1 35.92 -51.99 -45.63
C MET A 1 35.11 -51.16 -46.60
N ASN A 2 34.10 -50.47 -46.05
CA ASN A 2 33.43 -49.21 -46.41
C ASN A 2 33.19 -48.85 -47.89
N THR A 3 31.92 -48.92 -48.30
CA THR A 3 31.33 -48.03 -49.31
C THR A 3 30.73 -46.79 -48.62
N PRO A 4 30.88 -45.57 -49.19
CA PRO A 4 30.30 -44.35 -48.64
C PRO A 4 28.93 -44.02 -49.26
N SER A 5 28.10 -43.36 -48.43
CA SER A 5 27.02 -42.39 -48.72
C SER A 5 25.96 -42.73 -49.78
N ASN A 6 24.67 -42.68 -49.40
CA ASN A 6 23.85 -41.46 -49.51
C ASN A 6 22.38 -41.72 -49.10
N THR A 7 21.75 -40.64 -48.62
CA THR A 7 20.31 -40.36 -48.53
C THR A 7 19.54 -41.00 -47.37
N LYS A 8 19.36 -40.22 -46.30
CA LYS A 8 18.02 -39.84 -45.82
C LYS A 8 18.05 -38.40 -45.31
N ASP A 9 17.33 -37.56 -46.04
CA ASP A 9 16.86 -36.26 -45.62
C ASP A 9 16.15 -36.36 -44.26
N ILE A 10 16.51 -35.46 -43.35
CA ILE A 10 15.57 -34.81 -42.44
C ILE A 10 16.26 -33.55 -41.95
N ASP A 11 15.98 -32.44 -42.64
CA ASP A 11 16.27 -31.09 -42.18
C ASP A 11 15.45 -30.81 -40.91
N ILE A 12 15.94 -31.28 -39.77
CA ILE A 12 15.47 -30.83 -38.47
C ILE A 12 16.34 -29.62 -38.11
N VAL A 13 15.96 -28.47 -38.67
CA VAL A 13 16.32 -27.19 -38.04
C VAL A 13 15.60 -27.18 -36.70
N LYS A 14 16.30 -27.63 -35.67
CA LYS A 14 15.91 -27.49 -34.27
C LYS A 14 16.12 -26.02 -33.87
N GLY A 15 15.41 -25.13 -34.56
CA GLY A 15 15.15 -23.80 -34.08
C GLY A 15 14.40 -23.96 -32.77
N ALA A 16 14.95 -23.37 -31.72
CA ALA A 16 14.32 -23.29 -30.42
C ALA A 16 12.99 -22.55 -30.59
N ASN A 17 11.92 -23.30 -30.87
CA ASN A 17 10.57 -22.78 -30.81
C ASN A 17 10.30 -22.54 -29.33
N SER A 18 10.54 -21.28 -28.95
CA SER A 18 10.12 -20.63 -27.73
C SER A 18 8.86 -21.30 -27.21
N VAL A 19 8.96 -21.86 -26.00
CA VAL A 19 7.80 -22.26 -25.21
C VAL A 19 6.92 -21.01 -25.12
N TRP A 20 5.89 -20.95 -25.95
CA TRP A 20 4.83 -19.97 -25.81
C TRP A 20 4.06 -20.44 -24.59
N GLN A 21 4.55 -20.12 -23.39
CA GLN A 21 3.69 -20.07 -22.22
C GLN A 21 2.63 -19.04 -22.60
N PRO A 22 1.34 -19.41 -22.73
CA PRO A 22 0.29 -18.42 -22.88
C PRO A 22 0.28 -17.68 -21.54
N GLY A 23 1.04 -16.59 -21.45
CA GLY A 23 1.05 -15.74 -20.28
C GLY A 23 -0.34 -15.15 -20.21
N ASP A 24 -1.14 -15.58 -19.24
CA ASP A 24 -2.54 -15.19 -19.06
C ASP A 24 -2.67 -13.65 -19.12
N PRO A 25 -3.00 -13.10 -20.30
CA PRO A 25 -2.96 -11.66 -20.49
C PRO A 25 -4.13 -11.03 -19.73
N THR A 26 -5.22 -11.78 -19.57
CA THR A 26 -6.37 -11.43 -18.75
C THR A 26 -5.98 -11.38 -17.28
N GLY A 27 -5.26 -12.38 -16.77
CA GLY A 27 -4.73 -12.39 -15.40
C GLY A 27 -3.79 -11.22 -15.13
N GLN A 28 -2.92 -10.87 -16.08
CA GLN A 28 -2.05 -9.69 -15.96
C GLN A 28 -2.84 -8.38 -15.97
N ILE A 29 -3.87 -8.26 -16.81
CA ILE A 29 -4.76 -7.09 -16.84
C ILE A 29 -5.55 -6.97 -15.54
N VAL A 30 -6.13 -8.08 -15.05
CA VAL A 30 -6.85 -8.12 -13.77
C VAL A 30 -5.94 -7.72 -12.62
N THR A 31 -4.70 -8.23 -12.60
CA THR A 31 -3.70 -7.88 -11.59
C THR A 31 -3.33 -6.40 -11.68
N ARG A 32 -3.12 -5.84 -12.87
CA ARG A 32 -2.86 -4.40 -13.06
C ARG A 32 -4.05 -3.52 -12.64
N LEU A 33 -5.27 -3.97 -12.91
CA LEU A 33 -6.48 -3.26 -12.53
C LEU A 33 -6.70 -3.30 -11.02
N SER A 34 -6.46 -4.44 -10.37
CA SER A 34 -6.60 -4.58 -8.92
C SER A 34 -5.55 -3.74 -8.19
N THR A 35 -4.28 -3.77 -8.63
CA THR A 35 -3.23 -2.92 -8.05
C THR A 35 -3.51 -1.44 -8.27
N ASN A 36 -3.99 -1.02 -9.45
CA ASN A 36 -4.37 0.36 -9.70
C ASN A 36 -5.50 0.83 -8.77
N LYS A 37 -6.53 0.01 -8.57
CA LYS A 37 -7.63 0.30 -7.64
C LYS A 37 -7.13 0.39 -6.19
N GLN A 38 -6.28 -0.52 -5.76
CA GLN A 38 -5.69 -0.50 -4.41
C GLN A 38 -4.83 0.75 -4.19
N LEU A 39 -3.98 1.11 -5.15
CA LEU A 39 -3.17 2.31 -5.07
C LEU A 39 -4.04 3.56 -4.96
N LYS A 40 -5.05 3.71 -5.82
CA LYS A 40 -5.99 4.84 -5.77
C LYS A 40 -6.68 4.94 -4.41
N TYR A 41 -7.16 3.82 -3.88
CA TYR A 41 -7.81 3.77 -2.58
C TYR A 41 -6.88 4.19 -1.44
N LEU A 42 -5.64 3.72 -1.44
CA LEU A 42 -4.65 4.12 -0.44
C LEU A 42 -4.30 5.61 -0.55
N THR A 43 -4.16 6.12 -1.77
CA THR A 43 -3.92 7.55 -2.02
C THR A 43 -5.08 8.41 -1.50
N GLU A 44 -6.33 8.02 -1.79
CA GLU A 44 -7.52 8.70 -1.30
C GLU A 44 -7.57 8.73 0.23
N ILE A 45 -7.27 7.61 0.90
CA ILE A 45 -7.17 7.56 2.36
C ILE A 45 -6.11 8.53 2.87
N THR A 46 -4.91 8.51 2.28
CA THR A 46 -3.82 9.39 2.73
C THR A 46 -4.16 10.87 2.51
N ASP A 47 -4.84 11.20 1.41
CA ASP A 47 -5.25 12.58 1.10
C ASP A 47 -6.28 13.07 2.12
N VAL A 48 -7.26 12.24 2.47
CA VAL A 48 -8.25 12.57 3.50
C VAL A 48 -7.61 12.72 4.87
N ILE A 49 -6.68 11.83 5.24
CA ILE A 49 -5.92 11.96 6.50
C ILE A 49 -5.14 13.27 6.53
N GLY A 50 -4.49 13.65 5.41
CA GLY A 50 -3.77 14.92 5.28
C GLY A 50 -4.68 16.13 5.48
N GLN A 51 -5.84 16.15 4.82
CA GLN A 51 -6.82 17.23 4.98
C GLN A 51 -7.34 17.36 6.41
N VAL A 52 -7.64 16.23 7.07
CA VAL A 52 -8.05 16.25 8.49
C VAL A 52 -6.92 16.77 9.36
N TYR A 53 -5.68 16.35 9.11
CA TYR A 53 -4.51 16.79 9.86
C TYR A 53 -4.29 18.30 9.74
N ASP A 54 -4.36 18.85 8.52
CA ASP A 54 -4.16 20.27 8.25
C ASP A 54 -5.27 21.14 8.87
N ALA A 55 -6.47 20.60 9.06
CA ALA A 55 -7.58 21.28 9.69
C ALA A 55 -7.53 21.25 11.24
N LEU A 56 -6.70 20.39 11.84
CA LEU A 56 -6.61 20.25 13.29
C LEU A 56 -5.80 21.40 13.94
N PRO A 57 -6.13 21.78 15.20
CA PRO A 57 -5.29 22.69 15.96
C PRO A 57 -3.88 22.14 16.20
N GLU A 58 -2.89 23.01 16.39
CA GLU A 58 -1.48 22.64 16.51
C GLU A 58 -1.20 21.60 17.62
N ASP A 59 -1.93 21.66 18.74
CA ASP A 59 -1.79 20.69 19.84
C ASP A 59 -2.27 19.29 19.44
N TYR A 60 -3.34 19.22 18.64
CA TYR A 60 -3.82 17.95 18.09
C TYR A 60 -2.82 17.41 17.07
N GLN A 61 -2.26 18.27 16.22
CA GLN A 61 -1.21 17.90 15.26
C GLN A 61 0.00 17.27 15.97
N LYS A 62 0.56 17.94 16.98
CA LYS A 62 1.66 17.42 17.82
C LYS A 62 1.32 16.07 18.46
N MET A 63 0.09 15.90 18.96
CA MET A 63 -0.37 14.62 19.50
C MET A 63 -0.36 13.51 18.44
N THR A 64 -0.82 13.82 17.23
CA THR A 64 -0.92 12.87 16.12
C THR A 64 0.47 12.48 15.63
N GLU A 65 1.39 13.44 15.50
CA GLU A 65 2.80 13.20 15.15
C GLU A 65 3.48 12.27 16.16
N LEU A 66 3.36 12.58 17.46
CA LEU A 66 3.89 11.76 18.54
C LEU A 66 3.22 10.38 18.60
N ARG A 67 2.00 10.21 18.10
CA ARG A 67 1.34 8.91 18.21
C ARG A 67 1.60 8.00 17.02
N TYR A 68 1.56 8.54 15.81
CA TYR A 68 1.46 7.76 14.58
C TYR A 68 2.65 7.96 13.63
N TRP A 69 3.32 9.11 13.65
CA TRP A 69 4.46 9.41 12.77
C TRP A 69 5.82 9.20 13.46
N SER A 70 5.88 9.23 14.78
CA SER A 70 7.14 8.98 15.48
C SER A 70 7.55 7.51 15.41
N LYS A 71 8.86 7.27 15.24
CA LYS A 71 9.44 5.92 15.28
C LYS A 71 9.23 5.22 16.63
N GLN A 72 9.07 5.99 17.71
CA GLN A 72 8.77 5.49 19.04
C GLN A 72 7.25 5.42 19.26
N LYS A 73 6.76 4.36 19.91
CA LYS A 73 5.34 4.25 20.25
C LYS A 73 5.09 4.90 21.61
N TYR A 74 4.70 6.17 21.63
CA TYR A 74 4.37 6.83 22.88
C TYR A 74 3.00 6.39 23.41
N THR A 75 2.93 6.09 24.71
CA THR A 75 1.66 5.89 25.43
C THR A 75 0.91 7.21 25.55
N CYS A 76 -0.41 7.17 25.77
CA CYS A 76 -1.19 8.41 25.94
C CYS A 76 -0.69 9.25 27.10
N ASP A 77 -0.22 8.60 28.16
CA ASP A 77 0.31 9.24 29.36
C ASP A 77 1.57 10.05 29.03
N LEU A 78 2.48 9.47 28.24
CA LEU A 78 3.70 10.16 27.80
C LEU A 78 3.40 11.30 26.84
N ILE A 79 2.41 11.14 25.96
CA ILE A 79 1.97 12.21 25.06
C ILE A 79 1.35 13.36 25.87
N ALA A 80 0.50 13.01 26.84
CA ALA A 80 -0.12 13.94 27.76
C ALA A 80 0.93 14.75 28.54
N MET A 81 1.96 14.10 29.08
CA MET A 81 3.09 14.77 29.74
C MET A 81 3.86 15.71 28.80
N LYS A 82 4.09 15.32 27.54
CA LYS A 82 4.84 16.13 26.57
C LYS A 82 4.08 17.39 26.12
N ILE A 83 2.76 17.30 25.98
CA ILE A 83 1.90 18.40 25.51
C ILE A 83 1.37 19.24 26.67
N GLY A 84 1.39 18.72 27.91
CA GLY A 84 0.89 19.40 29.09
C GLY A 84 -0.63 19.25 29.29
N ILE A 85 -1.21 18.16 28.79
CA ILE A 85 -2.64 17.84 28.94
C ILE A 85 -2.84 16.66 29.89
N SER A 86 -4.09 16.42 30.31
CA SER A 86 -4.43 15.20 31.05
C SER A 86 -4.46 13.96 30.14
N GLU A 87 -4.17 12.79 30.70
CA GLU A 87 -4.26 11.52 29.96
C GLU A 87 -5.68 11.31 29.37
N ARG A 88 -6.71 11.69 30.12
CA ARG A 88 -8.11 11.62 29.68
C ARG A 88 -8.35 12.49 28.44
N GLN A 89 -7.80 13.69 28.40
CA GLN A 89 -7.87 14.56 27.21
C GLN A 89 -7.13 13.95 26.04
N ALA A 90 -5.91 13.43 26.23
CA ALA A 90 -5.16 12.76 25.17
C ALA A 90 -5.93 11.56 24.56
N ARG A 91 -6.59 10.75 25.40
CA ARG A 91 -7.45 9.65 24.93
C ARG A 91 -8.67 10.18 24.16
N ARG A 92 -9.30 11.25 24.64
CA ARG A 92 -10.46 11.88 23.99
C ARG A 92 -10.10 12.43 22.62
N TRP A 93 -9.02 13.20 22.53
CA TRP A 93 -8.53 13.77 21.28
C TRP A 93 -8.20 12.69 20.26
N ARG A 94 -7.55 11.61 20.68
CA ARG A 94 -7.30 10.46 19.80
C ARG A 94 -8.59 9.90 19.19
N ASN A 95 -9.61 9.71 20.03
CA ASN A 95 -10.91 9.20 19.57
C ASN A 95 -11.62 10.19 18.66
N GLU A 96 -11.53 11.50 18.94
CA GLU A 96 -12.10 12.55 18.10
C GLU A 96 -11.44 12.57 16.71
N ILE A 97 -10.11 12.53 16.64
CA ILE A 97 -9.40 12.49 15.35
C ILE A 97 -9.81 11.26 14.54
N VAL A 98 -9.77 10.06 15.14
CA VAL A 98 -10.16 8.83 14.45
C VAL A 98 -11.61 8.88 13.97
N LYS A 99 -12.51 9.44 14.78
CA LYS A 99 -13.92 9.59 14.43
C LYS A 99 -14.10 10.56 13.25
N ILE A 100 -13.45 11.72 13.28
CA ILE A 100 -13.51 12.71 12.19
C ILE A 100 -12.96 12.09 10.89
N THR A 101 -11.82 11.40 10.96
CA THR A 101 -11.26 10.70 9.79
C THR A 101 -12.23 9.63 9.26
N ALA A 102 -12.85 8.84 10.12
CA ALA A 102 -13.83 7.84 9.71
C ALA A 102 -15.07 8.46 9.04
N GLU A 103 -15.58 9.58 9.59
CA GLU A 103 -16.70 10.32 9.01
C GLU A 103 -16.36 10.88 7.61
N GLN A 104 -15.16 11.43 7.43
CA GLN A 104 -14.69 11.95 6.14
C GLN A 104 -14.51 10.84 5.09
N LEU A 105 -14.07 9.65 5.51
CA LEU A 105 -13.95 8.47 4.65
C LEU A 105 -15.29 7.77 4.39
N GLY A 106 -16.38 8.22 5.01
CA GLY A 106 -17.70 7.59 4.91
C GLY A 106 -17.79 6.22 5.58
N TRP A 107 -16.88 5.92 6.51
CA TRP A 107 -16.87 4.68 7.28
C TRP A 107 -17.87 4.82 8.43
N ARG A 108 -19.12 4.41 8.19
CA ARG A 108 -20.21 4.36 9.18
C ARG A 108 -20.24 3.02 9.92
#